data_AF-Q0VPZ8-F1
#
_entry.id   AF-Q0VPZ8-F1
#
_cell.length_a   1.000
_cell.length_b   1.000
_cell.length_c   1.000
_cell.angle_alpha   90.00
_cell.angle_beta   90.00
_cell.angle_gamma   90.00
#
_symmetry.space_group_name_H-M   'P 1'
#
loop_
_entity.id
_entity.type
_entity.pdbx_description
1 polymer ?
#
loop_
_entity_poly.entity_id
_entity_poly.type
_entity_poly.pdbx_seq_one_letter_code
_entity_poly.pdbx_strand_id
1 'polypeptide(L)'
;MATPRQWFKRISELSAQYYNAPYRAAIARAKRDEEDLFMLLVFSEMMGVPNPAAWSTLELQPLLMERFHDWHTRMGMERSPLDHFRCC
;
A
#
# COMPACT_ATOMS: atom_id res chain seq x y z
N MET A 1 -26.62 -20.88 -28.74
CA MET A 1 -25.47 -20.61 -29.64
C MET A 1 -24.95 -19.23 -29.31
N ALA A 2 -23.69 -19.11 -28.85
CA ALA A 2 -23.11 -17.80 -28.51
C ALA A 2 -22.91 -16.98 -29.79
N THR A 3 -23.27 -15.70 -29.75
CA THR A 3 -23.13 -14.80 -30.90
C THR A 3 -21.64 -14.49 -31.16
N PRO A 4 -21.23 -14.23 -32.42
CA PRO A 4 -19.83 -13.95 -32.75
C PRO A 4 -19.24 -12.79 -31.92
N ARG A 5 -20.04 -11.78 -31.57
CA ARG A 5 -19.66 -10.69 -30.66
C ARG A 5 -19.29 -11.16 -29.25
N GLN A 6 -20.04 -12.11 -28.68
CA GLN A 6 -19.75 -12.68 -27.36
C GLN A 6 -18.46 -13.51 -27.37
N TRP A 7 -18.15 -14.16 -28.50
CA TRP A 7 -16.93 -14.93 -28.66
C TRP A 7 -15.69 -14.03 -28.73
N PHE A 8 -15.74 -12.95 -29.51
CA PHE A 8 -14.69 -11.93 -29.53
C PHE A 8 -14.46 -11.27 -28.17
N LYS A 9 -15.54 -10.98 -27.42
CA LYS A 9 -15.43 -10.42 -26.07
C LYS A 9 -14.70 -11.37 -25.12
N ARG A 10 -15.05 -12.66 -25.14
CA ARG A 10 -14.38 -13.70 -24.33
C ARG A 10 -12.89 -13.84 -24.66
N ILE A 11 -12.52 -13.79 -25.93
CA ILE A 11 -11.11 -13.88 -26.34
C ILE A 11 -10.33 -12.66 -25.90
N SER A 12 -10.91 -11.47 -26.01
CA SER A 12 -10.31 -10.23 -25.51
C SER A 12 -10.09 -10.27 -24.00
N GLU A 13 -11.06 -10.78 -23.23
CA GLU A 13 -10.92 -10.93 -21.78
C GLU A 13 -9.83 -11.95 -21.40
N LEU A 14 -9.75 -13.07 -22.11
CA LEU A 14 -8.71 -14.10 -21.89
C LEU A 14 -7.31 -13.59 -22.25
N SER A 15 -7.17 -12.89 -23.37
CA SER A 15 -5.88 -12.32 -23.77
C SER A 15 -5.43 -11.23 -22.79
N ALA A 16 -6.34 -10.36 -22.34
CA ALA A 16 -6.07 -9.38 -21.30
C ALA A 16 -5.64 -10.06 -19.99
N GLN A 17 -6.30 -11.13 -19.57
CA GLN A 17 -5.91 -11.88 -18.37
C GLN A 17 -4.53 -12.52 -18.50
N TYR A 18 -4.23 -13.10 -19.66
CA TYR A 18 -2.93 -13.72 -19.95
C TYR A 18 -1.79 -12.68 -19.93
N TYR A 19 -1.99 -11.52 -20.54
CA TYR A 19 -1.00 -10.44 -20.53
C TYR A 19 -0.79 -9.84 -19.15
N ASN A 20 -1.85 -9.69 -18.34
CA ASN A 20 -1.74 -9.10 -17.01
C ASN A 20 -1.23 -10.08 -15.95
N ALA A 21 -1.40 -11.39 -16.14
CA ALA A 21 -1.01 -12.43 -15.18
C ALA A 21 0.44 -12.30 -14.65
N PRO A 22 1.49 -12.14 -15.48
CA PRO A 22 2.86 -12.04 -14.99
C PRO A 22 3.13 -10.77 -14.19
N TYR A 23 2.41 -9.67 -14.47
CA TYR A 23 2.64 -8.38 -13.81
C TYR A 23 1.90 -8.23 -12.48
N ARG A 24 0.97 -9.12 -12.14
CA ARG A 24 0.18 -9.02 -10.89
C ARG A 24 1.06 -8.97 -9.65
N ALA A 25 2.12 -9.79 -9.60
CA ALA A 25 3.05 -9.81 -8.48
C ALA A 25 3.85 -8.51 -8.39
N ALA A 26 4.36 -8.01 -9.51
CA ALA A 26 5.08 -6.75 -9.57
C ALA A 26 4.20 -5.55 -9.19
N ILE A 27 2.96 -5.51 -9.67
CA ILE A 27 1.98 -4.46 -9.32
C ILE A 27 1.63 -4.54 -7.83
N ALA A 28 1.42 -5.74 -7.28
CA ALA A 28 1.13 -5.91 -5.86
C ALA A 28 2.32 -5.49 -4.98
N ARG A 29 3.55 -5.67 -5.47
CA ARG A 29 4.76 -5.18 -4.80
C ARG A 29 4.84 -3.65 -4.85
N ALA A 30 4.67 -3.06 -6.02
CA ALA A 30 4.68 -1.61 -6.18
C ALA A 30 3.61 -0.91 -5.33
N LYS A 31 2.40 -1.47 -5.26
CA LYS A 31 1.35 -0.98 -4.36
C LYS A 31 1.74 -1.05 -2.88
N ARG A 32 2.39 -2.14 -2.47
CA ARG A 32 2.88 -2.27 -1.09
C ARG A 32 3.97 -1.25 -0.78
N ASP A 33 4.93 -1.09 -1.69
CA ASP A 33 6.00 -0.10 -1.55
C ASP A 33 5.43 1.34 -1.47
N GLU A 34 4.39 1.64 -2.24
CA GLU A 34 3.65 2.91 -2.18
C GLU A 34 2.94 3.10 -0.82
N GLU A 35 2.26 2.05 -0.32
CA GLU A 35 1.63 2.08 1.00
C GLU A 35 2.66 2.28 2.13
N ASP A 36 3.80 1.61 2.06
CA ASP A 36 4.85 1.72 3.08
C ASP A 36 5.52 3.10 3.05
N LEU A 37 5.71 3.70 1.85
CA LEU A 37 6.18 5.08 1.69
C LEU A 37 5.18 6.09 2.27
N PHE A 38 3.89 5.86 2.03
CA PHE A 38 2.82 6.71 2.56
C PHE A 38 2.78 6.66 4.08
N MET A 39 2.84 5.47 4.67
CA MET A 39 2.93 5.31 6.13
C MET A 39 4.18 6.01 6.69
N LEU A 40 5.33 5.86 6.03
CA LEU A 40 6.56 6.56 6.42
C LEU A 40 6.37 8.08 6.42
N LEU A 41 5.76 8.66 5.39
CA LEU A 41 5.47 10.10 5.34
C LEU A 41 4.55 10.54 6.48
N VAL A 42 3.47 9.78 6.75
CA VAL A 42 2.51 10.14 7.81
C VAL A 42 3.17 10.14 9.20
N PHE A 43 4.05 9.17 9.47
CA PHE A 43 4.68 8.99 10.78
C PHE A 43 6.08 9.63 10.91
N SER A 44 6.65 10.18 9.81
CA SER A 44 8.00 10.75 9.83
C SER A 44 8.14 11.88 10.85
N GLU A 45 7.10 12.71 10.99
CA GLU A 45 7.08 13.82 11.95
C GLU A 45 7.17 13.33 13.40
N MET A 46 6.44 12.26 13.74
CA MET A 46 6.51 11.67 15.07
C MET A 46 7.87 11.02 15.36
N MET A 47 8.62 10.64 14.31
CA MET A 47 10.00 10.16 14.41
C MET A 47 11.04 11.31 14.40
N GLY A 48 10.59 12.57 14.34
CA GLY A 48 11.48 13.74 14.28
C GLY A 48 12.06 14.04 12.90
N VAL A 49 11.58 13.36 11.84
CA VAL A 49 11.98 13.61 10.46
C VAL A 49 11.04 14.66 9.84
N PRO A 50 11.55 15.82 9.40
CA PRO A 50 10.71 16.89 8.89
C PRO A 50 9.97 16.47 7.61
N ASN A 51 8.65 16.67 7.59
CA ASN A 51 7.80 16.34 6.44
C ASN A 51 7.22 17.61 5.78
N PRO A 52 7.45 17.85 4.47
CA PRO A 52 6.83 18.96 3.75
C PRO A 52 5.29 18.89 3.69
N ALA A 53 4.70 17.72 3.92
CA ALA A 53 3.26 17.47 3.93
C ALA A 53 2.69 17.19 5.33
N ALA A 54 3.39 17.59 6.40
CA ALA A 54 2.97 17.41 7.79
C ALA A 54 1.52 17.88 8.02
N TRP A 55 1.20 19.10 7.59
CA TRP A 55 -0.13 19.70 7.76
C TRP A 55 -1.28 18.84 7.18
N SER A 56 -1.04 18.17 6.05
CA SER A 56 -2.05 17.34 5.39
C SER A 56 -2.14 15.91 5.96
N THR A 57 -1.10 15.46 6.65
CA THR A 57 -0.98 14.07 7.11
C THR A 57 -1.33 13.88 8.57
N LEU A 58 -1.32 14.96 9.38
CA LEU A 58 -1.70 14.93 10.80
C LEU A 58 -3.09 14.32 11.03
N GLU A 59 -4.08 14.69 10.22
CA GLU A 59 -5.45 14.18 10.34
C GLU A 59 -5.56 12.67 10.03
N LEU A 60 -4.61 12.13 9.27
CA LEU A 60 -4.59 10.73 8.83
C LEU A 60 -3.89 9.82 9.85
N GLN A 61 -3.06 10.36 10.73
CA GLN A 61 -2.35 9.61 11.78
C GLN A 61 -3.28 8.73 12.63
N PRO A 62 -4.39 9.23 13.22
CA PRO A 62 -5.26 8.39 14.04
C PRO A 62 -5.93 7.26 13.25
N LEU A 63 -6.28 7.50 11.98
CA LEU A 63 -6.90 6.49 11.12
C LEU A 63 -5.92 5.37 10.74
N LEU A 64 -4.66 5.72 10.54
CA LEU A 64 -3.61 4.78 10.13
C LEU A 64 -2.92 4.10 11.31
N MET A 65 -3.19 4.57 12.54
CA MET A 65 -2.65 3.99 13.77
C MET A 65 -3.03 2.52 13.93
N GLU A 66 -4.24 2.11 13.50
CA GLU A 66 -4.67 0.70 13.54
C GLU A 66 -3.79 -0.22 12.68
N ARG A 67 -3.21 0.33 11.60
CA ARG A 67 -2.36 -0.41 10.66
C ARG A 67 -0.87 -0.28 10.98
N PHE A 68 -0.52 0.46 12.03
CA PHE A 68 0.86 0.79 12.38
C PHE A 68 1.65 -0.46 12.79
N HIS A 69 1.05 -1.35 13.60
CA HIS A 69 1.70 -2.58 14.07
C HIS A 69 2.21 -3.44 12.91
N ASP A 70 1.34 -3.69 11.93
CA ASP A 70 1.68 -4.49 10.77
C ASP A 70 2.72 -3.80 9.90
N TRP A 71 2.67 -2.47 9.78
CA TRP A 71 3.63 -1.70 8.99
C TRP A 71 5.03 -1.73 9.59
N HIS A 72 5.21 -1.36 10.87
CA HIS A 72 6.56 -1.29 11.46
C HIS A 72 7.22 -2.68 11.53
N THR A 73 6.41 -3.73 11.77
CA THR A 73 6.86 -5.12 11.72
C THR A 73 7.31 -5.52 10.32
N ARG A 74 6.57 -5.15 9.26
CA ARG A 74 6.97 -5.39 7.87
C ARG A 74 8.24 -4.64 7.47
N MET A 75 8.43 -3.44 8.01
CA MET A 75 9.65 -2.65 7.82
C MET A 75 10.88 -3.25 8.54
N GLY A 76 10.69 -4.31 9.35
CA GLY A 76 11.76 -4.98 10.08
C GLY A 76 12.24 -4.21 11.30
N MET A 77 11.41 -3.31 11.85
CA MET A 77 11.73 -2.57 13.06
C MET A 77 11.53 -3.47 14.28
N GLU A 78 12.53 -3.56 15.16
CA GLU A 78 12.43 -4.40 16.37
C GLU A 78 11.37 -3.88 17.36
N ARG A 79 11.19 -2.55 17.41
CA ARG A 79 10.28 -1.85 18.31
C ARG A 79 9.62 -0.67 17.59
N SER A 80 8.48 -0.24 18.13
CA SER A 80 7.81 1.00 17.70
C SER A 80 8.80 2.17 17.73
N PRO A 81 9.00 2.89 16.62
CA PRO A 81 9.80 4.12 16.61
C PRO A 81 9.09 5.30 17.29
N LEU A 82 7.84 5.13 17.73
CA LEU A 82 7.06 6.17 18.40
C LEU A 82 7.28 6.09 19.92
N ASP A 83 8.02 7.05 20.48
CA ASP A 83 8.35 7.07 21.92
C ASP A 83 7.10 7.12 22.83
N HIS A 84 6.04 7.78 22.38
CA HIS A 84 4.81 7.98 23.15
C HIS A 84 3.77 6.88 22.95
N PHE A 85 4.01 5.94 22.02
CA PHE A 85 3.05 4.89 21.67
C PHE A 85 3.70 3.51 21.67
N ARG A 86 3.34 2.70 22.67
CA ARG A 86 3.81 1.31 22.79
C ARG A 86 2.94 0.41 21.91
N CYS A 87 3.46 0.06 20.75
CA CYS A 87 2.82 -0.83 19.79
C CYS A 87 3.20 -2.32 20.00
N CYS A 88 4.13 -2.61 20.92
CA CYS A 88 4.55 -3.94 21.38
C CYS A 88 4.91 -3.88 22.87
#